data_AF-A0A0U5ERB9-F1
#
_entry.id   AF-A0A0U5ERB9-F1
#
_cell.length_a   1.000
_cell.length_b   1.000
_cell.length_c   1.000
_cell.angle_alpha   90.00
_cell.angle_beta   90.00
_cell.angle_gamma   90.00
#
_symmetry.space_group_name_H-M   'P 1'
#
loop_
_entity.id
_entity.type
_entity.pdbx_description
1 polymer ?
#
loop_
_entity_poly.entity_id
_entity_poly.type
_entity_poly.pdbx_seq_one_letter_code
_entity_poly.pdbx_strand_id
1 'polypeptide(L)'
;MRKQFKRFLLYAFMMGCIPTFVSSKSITLVDSEGQAANVYIDQCDKFDDVMELIESYYSTDALSSSSGAGQSELALNFFFSNKDIVVKKKSVTRDYYAGVSKQEKKDIGYIVTTLAKESLVSLASSKSSLKKAGDRIEKVHPLNFLMVIFTDEELKAGIHAIRGRTSWIWDEFMGGVNSSMKEESSKDNLKLEFVKDFAQKVGIQLPLILPSIQGARWEELVNILIDTIPRKNDPNRYNM
;
A
#
# COMPACT_ATOMS: atom_id res chain seq x y z
N MET A 1 -61.26 6.48 -4.55
CA MET A 1 -59.93 5.84 -4.70
C MET A 1 -58.85 6.88 -5.02
N ARG A 2 -57.88 7.01 -4.10
CA ARG A 2 -56.45 7.40 -4.31
C ARG A 2 -56.10 8.67 -5.12
N LYS A 3 -56.41 9.86 -4.59
CA LYS A 3 -55.79 11.14 -5.04
C LYS A 3 -55.12 11.97 -3.93
N GLN A 4 -54.83 11.36 -2.78
CA GLN A 4 -54.24 12.06 -1.62
C GLN A 4 -52.73 11.82 -1.41
N PHE A 5 -52.05 11.04 -2.25
CA PHE A 5 -50.61 10.80 -2.11
C PHE A 5 -49.71 11.93 -2.67
N LYS A 6 -50.30 12.97 -3.28
CA LYS A 6 -49.54 14.13 -3.79
C LYS A 6 -49.22 15.20 -2.74
N ARG A 7 -49.56 14.99 -1.47
CA ARG A 7 -49.30 15.96 -0.39
C ARG A 7 -47.94 15.80 0.32
N PHE A 8 -47.11 14.83 -0.08
CA PHE A 8 -45.81 14.61 0.57
C PHE A 8 -44.64 15.42 -0.01
N LEU A 9 -44.84 16.13 -1.12
CA LEU A 9 -43.77 16.91 -1.78
C LEU A 9 -43.81 18.42 -1.50
N LEU A 10 -44.62 18.86 -0.53
CA LEU A 10 -44.82 20.30 -0.24
C LEU A 10 -44.22 20.79 1.09
N TYR A 11 -43.38 20.00 1.77
CA TYR A 11 -42.83 20.38 3.09
C TYR A 11 -41.30 20.38 3.23
N ALA A 12 -40.55 20.21 2.16
CA ALA A 12 -39.08 20.31 2.20
C ALA A 12 -38.52 21.58 1.51
N PHE A 13 -39.35 22.62 1.34
CA PHE A 13 -38.96 23.87 0.66
C PHE A 13 -38.67 25.04 1.61
N MET A 14 -38.27 24.77 2.84
CA MET A 14 -37.89 25.82 3.78
C MET A 14 -36.56 25.44 4.43
N MET A 15 -35.51 26.22 4.10
CA MET A 15 -34.11 26.17 4.56
C MET A 15 -33.12 25.40 3.67
N GLY A 16 -32.72 26.03 2.56
CA GLY A 16 -31.34 26.55 2.52
C GLY A 16 -30.17 25.71 1.99
N CYS A 17 -30.37 24.51 1.43
CA CYS A 17 -29.34 23.87 0.60
C CYS A 17 -29.99 23.29 -0.66
N ILE A 18 -29.77 23.94 -1.81
CA ILE A 18 -29.99 23.27 -3.10
C ILE A 18 -28.94 22.14 -3.13
N PRO A 19 -29.34 20.87 -3.20
CA PRO A 19 -28.37 19.80 -3.38
C PRO A 19 -27.59 20.08 -4.67
N THR A 20 -26.28 20.27 -4.56
CA THR A 20 -25.40 20.31 -5.72
C THR A 20 -25.32 18.91 -6.28
N PHE A 21 -25.95 18.70 -7.43
CA PHE A 21 -25.85 17.45 -8.17
C PHE A 21 -24.60 17.50 -9.04
N VAL A 22 -23.72 16.53 -8.86
CA VAL A 22 -22.63 16.25 -9.80
C VAL A 22 -23.10 15.14 -10.71
N SER A 23 -23.12 15.41 -12.02
CA SER A 23 -23.45 14.44 -13.05
C SER A 23 -22.22 14.27 -13.93
N SER A 24 -21.65 13.06 -13.96
CA SER A 24 -20.61 12.70 -14.91
C SER A 24 -21.07 11.54 -15.77
N LYS A 25 -20.60 11.49 -17.02
CA LYS A 25 -20.84 10.37 -17.94
C LYS A 25 -19.90 9.20 -17.68
N SER A 26 -18.93 9.38 -16.81
CA SER A 26 -17.96 8.36 -16.46
C SER A 26 -17.50 8.48 -15.00
N ILE A 27 -17.21 7.34 -14.39
CA ILE A 27 -16.49 7.23 -13.13
C ILE A 27 -15.07 6.76 -13.43
N THR A 28 -14.07 7.42 -12.86
CA THR A 28 -12.69 6.95 -12.90
C THR A 28 -12.39 6.13 -11.65
N LEU A 29 -12.12 4.85 -11.83
CA LEU A 29 -11.65 3.96 -10.78
C LEU A 29 -10.12 4.01 -10.75
N VAL A 30 -9.54 4.22 -9.58
CA VAL A 30 -8.08 4.18 -9.40
C VAL A 30 -7.73 3.02 -8.50
N ASP A 31 -6.80 2.17 -8.95
CA ASP A 31 -6.30 1.02 -8.21
C ASP A 31 -5.20 1.40 -7.19
N SER A 32 -4.65 0.38 -6.52
CA SER A 32 -3.58 0.54 -5.54
C SER A 32 -2.23 1.00 -6.15
N GLU A 33 -2.01 0.74 -7.44
CA GLU A 33 -0.82 1.14 -8.18
C GLU A 33 -0.94 2.57 -8.75
N GLY A 34 -2.14 3.14 -8.70
CA GLY A 34 -2.46 4.45 -9.26
C GLY A 34 -2.86 4.41 -10.73
N GLN A 35 -3.11 3.23 -11.30
CA GLN A 35 -3.67 3.11 -12.65
C GLN A 35 -5.14 3.49 -12.63
N ALA A 36 -5.59 4.16 -13.69
CA ALA A 36 -6.95 4.68 -13.81
C ALA A 36 -7.73 3.89 -14.86
N ALA A 37 -8.89 3.36 -14.48
CA ALA A 37 -9.87 2.76 -15.38
C ALA A 37 -11.12 3.64 -15.46
N ASN A 38 -11.55 4.01 -16.66
CA ASN A 38 -12.76 4.78 -16.85
C ASN A 38 -13.94 3.85 -17.11
N VAL A 39 -14.97 3.95 -16.28
CA VAL A 39 -16.25 3.28 -16.41
C VAL A 39 -17.26 4.29 -16.94
N TYR A 40 -17.91 3.98 -18.07
CA TYR A 40 -18.98 4.82 -18.61
C TYR A 40 -20.32 4.39 -18.01
N ILE A 41 -21.13 5.38 -17.64
CA ILE A 41 -22.45 5.16 -17.02
C ILE A 41 -23.52 5.75 -17.92
N ASP A 42 -24.48 4.92 -18.31
CA ASP A 42 -25.67 5.34 -19.02
C ASP A 42 -26.71 5.93 -18.03
N GLN A 43 -27.56 6.83 -18.51
CA GLN A 43 -28.64 7.39 -17.71
C GLN A 43 -29.67 6.34 -17.26
N CYS A 44 -29.69 5.18 -17.94
CA CYS A 44 -30.56 4.06 -17.63
C CYS A 44 -29.95 3.07 -16.63
N ASP A 45 -28.67 3.20 -16.30
CA ASP A 45 -27.99 2.29 -15.37
C ASP A 45 -28.51 2.53 -13.94
N LYS A 46 -28.81 1.44 -13.24
CA LYS A 46 -29.22 1.55 -11.83
C LYS A 46 -27.99 1.76 -10.97
N PHE A 47 -28.17 2.52 -9.91
CA PHE A 47 -27.12 2.76 -8.92
C PHE A 47 -26.54 1.44 -8.37
N ASP A 48 -27.38 0.46 -8.07
CA ASP A 48 -26.95 -0.84 -7.54
C ASP A 48 -26.06 -1.59 -8.54
N ASP A 49 -26.40 -1.58 -9.83
CA ASP A 49 -25.61 -2.23 -10.89
C ASP A 49 -24.23 -1.55 -11.05
N VAL A 50 -24.18 -0.21 -10.95
CA VAL A 50 -22.93 0.56 -10.97
C VAL A 50 -22.08 0.25 -9.75
N MET A 51 -22.69 0.16 -8.56
CA MET A 51 -21.97 -0.19 -7.34
C MET A 51 -21.43 -1.62 -7.38
N GLU A 52 -22.20 -2.58 -7.90
CA GLU A 52 -21.75 -3.96 -8.10
C GLU A 52 -20.57 -4.04 -9.08
N LEU A 53 -20.58 -3.21 -10.14
CA LEU A 53 -19.45 -3.10 -11.07
C LEU A 53 -18.19 -2.53 -10.39
N ILE A 54 -18.34 -1.47 -9.59
CA ILE A 54 -17.24 -0.86 -8.82
C ILE A 54 -16.69 -1.87 -7.81
N GLU A 55 -17.55 -2.56 -7.08
CA GLU A 55 -17.17 -3.61 -6.14
C GLU A 55 -16.48 -4.77 -6.84
N SER A 56 -16.96 -5.20 -8.00
CA SER A 56 -16.34 -6.24 -8.82
C SER A 56 -14.95 -5.83 -9.30
N TYR A 57 -14.76 -4.58 -9.73
CA TYR A 57 -13.44 -4.05 -10.10
C TYR A 57 -12.44 -4.16 -8.96
N TYR A 58 -12.81 -3.69 -7.75
CA TYR A 58 -11.93 -3.76 -6.58
C TYR A 58 -11.85 -5.15 -5.92
N SER A 59 -12.85 -6.01 -6.13
CA SER A 59 -12.83 -7.41 -5.68
C SER A 59 -11.96 -8.29 -6.57
N THR A 60 -11.89 -7.99 -7.87
CA THR A 60 -10.97 -8.66 -8.80
C THR A 60 -9.52 -8.30 -8.47
N ASP A 61 -9.28 -7.04 -8.10
CA ASP A 61 -8.00 -6.57 -7.55
C ASP A 61 -7.66 -7.30 -6.22
N ALA A 62 -8.66 -7.53 -5.36
CA ALA A 62 -8.52 -8.29 -4.12
C ALA A 62 -8.34 -9.81 -4.31
N LEU A 63 -8.96 -10.43 -5.31
CA LEU A 63 -8.83 -11.86 -5.65
C LEU A 63 -7.46 -12.20 -6.23
N SER A 64 -6.78 -11.21 -6.82
CA SER A 64 -5.36 -11.34 -7.14
C SER A 64 -4.47 -11.29 -5.88
N SER A 65 -5.01 -10.90 -4.72
CA SER A 65 -4.26 -10.49 -3.51
C SER A 65 -4.73 -11.13 -2.19
N SER A 66 -5.72 -12.02 -2.15
CA SER A 66 -5.99 -12.84 -0.94
C SER A 66 -7.01 -13.96 -1.18
N SER A 67 -6.62 -15.18 -0.80
CA SER A 67 -7.52 -16.27 -0.44
C SER A 67 -7.36 -16.49 1.07
N GLY A 68 -8.13 -15.76 1.86
CA GLY A 68 -8.09 -15.83 3.32
C GLY A 68 -9.34 -15.20 3.93
N ALA A 69 -10.11 -16.01 4.64
CA ALA A 69 -11.41 -15.66 5.21
C ALA A 69 -11.31 -14.49 6.20
N GLY A 70 -11.89 -13.38 5.79
CA GLY A 70 -12.13 -12.18 6.55
C GLY A 70 -12.64 -11.16 5.55
N GLN A 71 -13.95 -11.10 5.33
CA GLN A 71 -14.59 -10.12 4.46
C GLN A 71 -14.20 -8.73 4.98
N SER A 72 -13.14 -8.16 4.44
CA SER A 72 -12.79 -6.78 4.69
C SER A 72 -13.86 -5.98 3.97
N GLU A 73 -14.69 -5.30 4.74
CA GLU A 73 -15.71 -4.39 4.21
C GLU A 73 -15.03 -3.44 3.22
N LEU A 74 -15.48 -3.45 1.96
CA LEU A 74 -14.92 -2.62 0.90
C LEU A 74 -15.19 -1.16 1.23
N ALA A 75 -14.20 -0.48 1.79
CA ALA A 75 -14.28 0.93 2.05
C ALA A 75 -13.78 1.70 0.81
N LEU A 76 -14.60 2.62 0.30
CA LEU A 76 -14.33 3.42 -0.90
C LEU A 76 -14.29 4.91 -0.54
N ASN A 77 -13.36 5.65 -1.15
CA ASN A 77 -13.33 7.11 -1.12
C ASN A 77 -13.81 7.65 -2.47
N PHE A 78 -14.83 8.49 -2.44
CA PHE A 78 -15.37 9.17 -3.62
C PHE A 78 -14.88 10.62 -3.63
N PHE A 79 -14.23 11.02 -4.71
CA PHE A 79 -13.79 12.38 -4.96
C PHE A 79 -14.65 12.98 -6.07
N PHE A 80 -15.31 14.10 -5.77
CA PHE A 80 -16.20 14.78 -6.69
C PHE A 80 -15.56 16.08 -7.17
N SER A 81 -15.37 16.20 -8.47
CA SER A 81 -15.03 17.44 -9.16
C SER A 81 -16.21 17.88 -10.02
N ASN A 82 -16.19 19.12 -10.52
CA ASN A 82 -17.26 19.67 -11.35
C ASN A 82 -17.55 18.85 -12.64
N LYS A 83 -16.67 17.92 -13.01
CA LYS A 83 -16.79 17.09 -14.23
C LYS A 83 -16.56 15.60 -14.01
N ASP A 84 -15.92 15.20 -12.91
CA ASP A 84 -15.40 13.86 -12.74
C ASP A 84 -15.74 13.30 -11.36
N ILE A 85 -16.02 12.00 -11.33
CA ILE A 85 -16.15 11.22 -10.11
C ILE A 85 -14.98 10.24 -10.10
N VAL A 86 -14.10 10.36 -9.10
CA VAL A 86 -12.98 9.44 -8.92
C VAL A 86 -13.23 8.57 -7.70
N VAL A 87 -13.21 7.26 -7.89
CA VAL A 87 -13.31 6.29 -6.80
C VAL A 87 -11.94 5.72 -6.53
N LYS A 88 -11.60 5.61 -5.24
CA LYS A 88 -10.39 4.94 -4.77
C LYS A 88 -10.75 3.95 -3.67
N LYS A 89 -10.07 2.82 -3.60
CA LYS A 89 -10.10 2.00 -2.39
C LYS A 89 -9.57 2.83 -1.23
N LYS A 90 -10.32 2.86 -0.12
CA LYS A 90 -9.88 3.52 1.11
C LYS A 90 -8.77 2.66 1.70
N SER A 91 -7.54 3.10 1.54
CA SER A 91 -6.44 2.45 2.22
C SER A 91 -6.40 2.86 3.69
N VAL A 92 -6.30 1.86 4.56
CA VAL A 92 -6.20 2.06 6.00
C VAL A 92 -4.87 2.76 6.28
N THR A 93 -4.88 3.81 7.11
CA THR A 93 -3.63 4.43 7.58
C THR A 93 -2.94 3.43 8.49
N ARG A 94 -1.69 3.09 8.16
CA ARG A 94 -0.93 2.09 8.91
C ARG A 94 -0.44 2.70 10.22
N ASP A 95 -0.72 2.06 11.35
CA ASP A 95 -0.28 2.58 12.64
C ASP A 95 1.21 2.29 12.86
N TYR A 96 2.02 3.36 12.95
CA TYR A 96 3.45 3.27 13.27
C TYR A 96 3.70 2.63 14.64
N TYR A 97 2.84 2.87 15.64
CA TYR A 97 3.05 2.40 17.01
C TYR A 97 2.47 1.01 17.29
N ALA A 98 1.68 0.44 16.37
CA ALA A 98 1.11 -0.90 16.51
C ALA A 98 2.18 -2.02 16.62
N GLY A 99 3.44 -1.71 16.30
CA GLY A 99 4.54 -2.66 16.31
C GLY A 99 4.40 -3.73 15.23
N VAL A 100 5.33 -4.69 15.22
CA VAL A 100 5.32 -5.81 14.27
C VAL A 100 5.19 -7.11 15.05
N SER A 101 4.12 -7.85 14.77
CA SER A 101 3.84 -9.14 15.40
C SER A 101 4.89 -10.20 15.05
N LYS A 102 4.93 -11.28 15.83
CA LYS A 102 5.85 -12.40 15.56
C LYS A 102 5.62 -13.03 14.19
N GLN A 103 4.37 -13.10 13.73
CA GLN A 103 4.04 -13.67 12.43
C GLN A 103 4.50 -12.76 11.30
N GLU A 104 4.25 -11.45 11.39
CA GLU A 104 4.72 -10.49 10.39
C GLU A 104 6.26 -10.47 10.32
N LYS A 105 6.97 -10.54 11.45
CA LYS A 105 8.44 -10.67 11.44
C LYS A 105 8.92 -11.92 10.70
N LYS A 106 8.22 -13.05 10.86
CA LYS A 106 8.52 -14.27 10.09
C LYS A 106 8.27 -14.08 8.60
N ASP A 107 7.19 -13.40 8.24
CA ASP A 107 6.85 -13.13 6.84
C ASP A 107 7.85 -12.17 6.19
N ILE A 108 8.26 -11.10 6.89
CA ILE A 108 9.36 -10.21 6.46
C ILE A 108 10.65 -11.00 6.29
N GLY A 109 10.99 -11.84 7.27
CA GLY A 109 12.17 -12.68 7.21
C GLY A 109 12.14 -13.65 6.04
N TYR A 110 10.99 -14.29 5.79
CA TYR A 110 10.79 -15.16 4.64
C TYR A 110 11.01 -14.41 3.32
N ILE A 111 10.38 -13.24 3.13
CA ILE A 111 10.55 -12.43 1.91
C ILE A 111 12.02 -12.10 1.67
N VAL A 112 12.70 -11.51 2.66
CA VAL A 112 14.09 -11.05 2.51
C VAL A 112 15.03 -12.24 2.30
N THR A 113 14.87 -13.32 3.05
CA THR A 113 15.77 -14.48 2.93
C THR A 113 15.54 -15.27 1.64
N THR A 114 14.30 -15.43 1.19
CA THR A 114 13.98 -16.07 -0.09
C THR A 114 14.52 -15.26 -1.26
N LEU A 115 14.27 -13.95 -1.31
CA LEU A 115 14.81 -13.08 -2.36
C LEU A 115 16.33 -13.02 -2.35
N ALA A 116 16.97 -13.14 -1.19
CA ALA A 116 18.43 -13.16 -1.08
C ALA A 116 19.06 -14.47 -1.56
N LYS A 117 18.47 -15.63 -1.24
CA LYS A 117 19.16 -16.94 -1.31
C LYS A 117 18.69 -17.84 -2.45
N GLU A 118 17.42 -17.80 -2.79
CA GLU A 118 16.84 -18.81 -3.69
C GLU A 118 17.30 -18.62 -5.14
N SER A 119 17.46 -19.72 -5.88
CA SER A 119 17.74 -19.67 -7.33
C SER A 119 16.55 -19.06 -8.09
N LEU A 120 16.76 -18.58 -9.32
CA LEU A 120 15.67 -17.98 -10.13
C LEU A 120 14.50 -18.96 -10.33
N VAL A 121 14.80 -20.26 -10.49
CA VAL A 121 13.79 -21.32 -10.61
C VAL A 121 12.99 -21.48 -9.31
N SER A 122 13.68 -21.49 -8.17
CA SER A 122 13.03 -21.60 -6.85
C SER A 122 12.20 -20.35 -6.51
N LEU A 123 12.65 -19.17 -6.93
CA LEU A 123 11.88 -17.92 -6.84
C LEU A 123 10.59 -18.00 -7.66
N ALA A 124 10.65 -18.52 -8.88
CA ALA A 124 9.45 -18.72 -9.71
C ALA A 124 8.43 -19.65 -9.03
N SER A 125 8.89 -20.75 -8.42
CA SER A 125 8.04 -21.65 -7.64
C SER A 125 7.50 -21.03 -6.36
N SER A 126 8.26 -20.13 -5.74
CA SER A 126 7.89 -19.43 -4.49
C SER A 126 7.08 -18.14 -4.71
N LYS A 127 6.79 -17.77 -5.97
CA LYS A 127 6.10 -16.50 -6.28
C LYS A 127 4.78 -16.34 -5.53
N SER A 128 3.97 -17.40 -5.47
CA SER A 128 2.67 -17.36 -4.77
C SER A 128 2.83 -17.24 -3.26
N SER A 129 3.78 -17.95 -2.65
CA SER A 129 4.02 -17.87 -1.20
C SER A 129 4.65 -16.53 -0.80
N LEU A 130 5.53 -15.97 -1.62
CA LEU A 130 6.07 -14.62 -1.48
C LEU A 130 4.97 -13.57 -1.52
N LYS A 131 4.07 -13.64 -2.52
CA LYS A 131 2.91 -12.75 -2.59
C LYS A 131 2.05 -12.84 -1.33
N LYS A 132 1.67 -14.06 -0.92
CA LYS A 132 0.89 -14.27 0.31
C LYS A 132 1.58 -13.74 1.57
N ALA A 133 2.91 -13.82 1.64
CA ALA A 133 3.67 -13.24 2.75
C ALA A 133 3.61 -11.70 2.71
N GLY A 134 3.74 -11.10 1.52
CA GLY A 134 3.51 -9.68 1.27
C GLY A 134 2.12 -9.21 1.74
N ASP A 135 1.07 -9.93 1.32
CA ASP A 135 -0.32 -9.61 1.70
C ASP A 135 -0.51 -9.62 3.22
N ARG A 136 0.12 -10.57 3.93
CA ARG A 136 0.03 -10.64 5.41
C ARG A 136 0.71 -9.49 6.13
N ILE A 137 1.71 -8.86 5.50
CA ILE A 137 2.43 -7.71 6.07
C ILE A 137 1.96 -6.37 5.49
N GLU A 138 0.94 -6.36 4.63
CA GLU A 138 0.43 -5.15 3.98
C GLU A 138 0.04 -4.06 5.00
N LYS A 139 -0.42 -4.45 6.19
CA LYS A 139 -0.80 -3.53 7.27
C LYS A 139 0.38 -2.93 8.04
N VAL A 140 1.59 -3.47 7.88
CA VAL A 140 2.79 -3.03 8.60
C VAL A 140 3.25 -1.70 8.05
N HIS A 141 3.43 -0.70 8.93
CA HIS A 141 3.98 0.59 8.54
C HIS A 141 5.37 0.42 7.88
N PRO A 142 5.68 1.08 6.75
CA PRO A 142 6.91 0.83 6.00
C PRO A 142 8.19 1.12 6.79
N LEU A 143 8.20 2.15 7.65
CA LEU A 143 9.32 2.36 8.58
C LEU A 143 9.51 1.20 9.57
N ASN A 144 8.44 0.53 10.00
CA ASN A 144 8.54 -0.67 10.86
C ASN A 144 9.04 -1.88 10.07
N PHE A 145 8.64 -2.02 8.79
CA PHE A 145 9.18 -3.02 7.89
C PHE A 145 10.71 -2.88 7.75
N LEU A 146 11.19 -1.69 7.43
CA LEU A 146 12.64 -1.40 7.34
C LEU A 146 13.32 -1.58 8.70
N MET A 147 12.69 -1.17 9.79
CA MET A 147 13.24 -1.35 11.13
C MET A 147 13.47 -2.82 11.48
N VAL A 148 12.56 -3.72 11.12
CA VAL A 148 12.75 -5.17 11.30
C VAL A 148 13.97 -5.65 10.53
N ILE A 149 14.15 -5.21 9.27
CA ILE A 149 15.29 -5.60 8.44
C ILE A 149 16.61 -5.11 9.06
N PHE A 150 16.69 -3.84 9.43
CA PHE A 150 17.94 -3.21 9.87
C PHE A 150 18.28 -3.43 11.34
N THR A 151 17.40 -4.05 12.12
CA THR A 151 17.68 -4.48 13.50
C THR A 151 18.05 -5.96 13.62
N ASP A 152 17.87 -6.75 12.55
CA ASP A 152 18.22 -8.17 12.49
C ASP A 152 19.48 -8.40 11.63
N GLU A 153 20.48 -9.09 12.17
CA GLU A 153 21.76 -9.32 11.47
C GLU A 153 21.62 -10.21 10.22
N GLU A 154 20.69 -11.18 10.23
CA GLU A 154 20.46 -12.03 9.07
C GLU A 154 19.75 -11.24 7.96
N LEU A 155 18.76 -10.43 8.32
CA LEU A 155 18.01 -9.63 7.34
C LEU A 155 18.87 -8.50 6.76
N LYS A 156 19.76 -7.88 7.54
CA LYS A 156 20.76 -6.94 7.01
C LYS A 156 21.67 -7.57 5.97
N ALA A 157 22.11 -8.81 6.19
CA ALA A 157 22.90 -9.55 5.21
C ALA A 157 22.05 -9.89 3.97
N GLY A 158 20.80 -10.30 4.17
CA GLY A 158 19.85 -10.61 3.10
C GLY A 158 19.58 -9.42 2.19
N ILE A 159 19.26 -8.24 2.74
CA ILE A 159 18.97 -7.06 1.93
C ILE A 159 20.17 -6.58 1.10
N HIS A 160 21.38 -6.68 1.67
CA HIS A 160 22.59 -6.39 0.91
C HIS A 160 22.81 -7.38 -0.23
N ALA A 161 22.52 -8.67 -0.01
CA ALA A 161 22.60 -9.68 -1.06
C ALA A 161 21.58 -9.39 -2.17
N ILE A 162 20.32 -9.06 -1.83
CA ILE A 162 19.27 -8.67 -2.80
C ILE A 162 19.76 -7.53 -3.70
N ARG A 163 20.37 -6.48 -3.12
CA ARG A 163 20.93 -5.35 -3.89
C ARG A 163 21.97 -5.78 -4.93
N GLY A 164 22.75 -6.82 -4.64
CA GLY A 164 23.76 -7.37 -5.55
C GLY A 164 23.24 -8.38 -6.56
N ARG A 165 21.95 -8.79 -6.50
CA ARG A 165 21.37 -9.74 -7.46
C ARG A 165 21.01 -9.03 -8.77
N THR A 166 20.51 -9.82 -9.72
CA THR A 166 19.97 -9.31 -10.99
C THR A 166 18.97 -8.18 -10.76
N SER A 167 19.02 -7.14 -11.60
CA SER A 167 18.22 -5.90 -11.46
C SER A 167 16.75 -6.18 -11.15
N TRP A 168 16.12 -7.14 -11.84
CA TRP A 168 14.70 -7.45 -11.64
C TRP A 168 14.33 -7.88 -10.20
N ILE A 169 15.23 -8.53 -9.45
CA ILE A 169 14.97 -8.93 -8.05
C ILE A 169 15.00 -7.71 -7.14
N TRP A 170 15.98 -6.83 -7.38
CA TRP A 170 16.09 -5.57 -6.67
C TRP A 170 14.88 -4.67 -6.98
N ASP A 171 14.50 -4.57 -8.25
CA ASP A 171 13.36 -3.79 -8.72
C ASP A 171 12.03 -4.28 -8.11
N GLU A 172 11.82 -5.60 -8.02
CA GLU A 172 10.64 -6.18 -7.38
C GLU A 172 10.58 -5.83 -5.88
N PHE A 173 11.70 -5.99 -5.16
CA PHE A 173 11.79 -5.62 -3.75
C PHE A 173 11.52 -4.12 -3.55
N MET A 174 12.19 -3.27 -4.33
CA MET A 174 12.04 -1.83 -4.26
C MET A 174 10.66 -1.38 -4.71
N GLY A 175 9.99 -2.09 -5.61
CA GLY A 175 8.61 -1.85 -6.01
C GLY A 175 7.66 -1.87 -4.80
N GLY A 176 7.77 -2.89 -3.95
CA GLY A 176 6.99 -2.99 -2.71
C GLY A 176 7.30 -1.87 -1.72
N VAL A 177 8.59 -1.56 -1.50
CA VAL A 177 9.02 -0.46 -0.61
C VAL A 177 8.53 0.88 -1.12
N ASN A 178 8.71 1.16 -2.42
CA ASN A 178 8.31 2.41 -3.07
C ASN A 178 6.80 2.61 -2.98
N SER A 179 6.02 1.58 -3.26
CA SER A 179 4.56 1.63 -3.17
C SER A 179 4.10 1.98 -1.75
N SER A 180 4.59 1.25 -0.75
CA SER A 180 4.20 1.48 0.65
C SER A 180 4.66 2.84 1.18
N MET A 181 5.89 3.27 0.88
CA MET A 181 6.40 4.58 1.29
C MET A 181 5.65 5.73 0.63
N LYS A 182 5.36 5.63 -0.69
CA LYS A 182 4.58 6.63 -1.42
C LYS A 182 3.16 6.74 -0.85
N GLU A 183 2.54 5.61 -0.55
CA GLU A 183 1.21 5.55 0.03
C GLU A 183 1.15 6.26 1.40
N GLU A 184 2.04 5.92 2.34
CA GLU A 184 2.06 6.57 3.66
C GLU A 184 2.51 8.03 3.60
N SER A 185 3.41 8.38 2.67
CA SER A 185 3.76 9.77 2.41
C SER A 185 2.55 10.59 1.94
N SER A 186 1.70 10.03 1.07
CA SER A 186 0.50 10.72 0.57
C SER A 186 -0.57 10.95 1.64
N LYS A 187 -0.50 10.20 2.74
CA LYS A 187 -1.40 10.31 3.91
C LYS A 187 -0.82 11.18 5.03
N ASP A 188 0.31 11.84 4.81
CA ASP A 188 1.08 12.54 5.86
C ASP A 188 1.41 11.62 7.06
N ASN A 189 1.65 10.34 6.78
CA ASN A 189 1.94 9.32 7.78
C ASN A 189 3.44 8.97 7.88
N LEU A 190 4.32 9.84 7.38
CA LEU A 190 5.78 9.77 7.55
C LEU A 190 6.28 10.94 8.42
N LYS A 191 5.65 11.13 9.57
CA LYS A 191 5.92 12.26 10.48
C LYS A 191 7.36 12.26 10.96
N LEU A 192 7.90 13.46 11.21
CA LEU A 192 9.27 13.65 11.70
C LEU A 192 9.57 12.85 12.97
N GLU A 193 8.60 12.74 13.89
CA GLU A 193 8.73 11.93 15.10
C GLU A 193 8.95 10.43 14.80
N PHE A 194 8.28 9.88 13.79
CA PHE A 194 8.43 8.48 13.38
C PHE A 194 9.79 8.24 12.74
N VAL A 195 10.26 9.19 11.92
CA VAL A 195 11.58 9.12 11.29
C VAL A 195 12.68 9.21 12.36
N LYS A 196 12.50 10.06 13.37
CA LYS A 196 13.44 10.19 14.50
C LYS A 196 13.50 8.91 15.35
N ASP A 197 12.36 8.33 15.71
CA ASP A 197 12.30 7.06 16.44
C ASP A 197 12.90 5.91 15.62
N PHE A 198 12.58 5.84 14.32
CA PHE A 198 13.19 4.89 13.39
C PHE A 198 14.71 5.02 13.37
N ALA A 199 15.24 6.24 13.17
CA ALA A 199 16.67 6.50 13.10
C ALA A 199 17.40 6.04 14.37
N GLN A 200 16.80 6.35 15.54
CA GLN A 200 17.33 5.92 16.83
C GLN A 200 17.36 4.40 16.98
N LYS A 201 16.29 3.69 16.58
CA LYS A 201 16.19 2.24 16.73
C LYS A 201 17.13 1.47 15.81
N VAL A 202 17.37 1.97 14.60
CA VAL A 202 18.30 1.33 13.65
C VAL A 202 19.74 1.83 13.79
N GLY A 203 19.98 2.82 14.66
CA GLY A 203 21.32 3.34 14.96
C GLY A 203 21.93 4.21 13.85
N ILE A 204 21.11 4.96 13.11
CA ILE A 204 21.55 5.87 12.04
C ILE A 204 21.30 7.34 12.42
N GLN A 205 22.14 8.25 11.93
CA GLN A 205 21.95 9.68 12.15
C GLN A 205 20.80 10.22 11.29
N LEU A 206 19.84 10.91 11.92
CA LEU A 206 18.68 11.50 11.25
C LEU A 206 19.04 12.36 10.01
N PRO A 207 20.08 13.23 10.03
CA PRO A 207 20.45 14.04 8.88
C PRO A 207 20.85 13.25 7.62
N LEU A 208 21.23 11.98 7.76
CA LEU A 208 21.59 11.13 6.62
C LEU A 208 20.37 10.67 5.84
N ILE A 209 19.26 10.37 6.53
CA ILE A 209 18.07 9.76 5.91
C ILE A 209 16.95 10.76 5.64
N LEU A 210 16.90 11.86 6.41
CA LEU A 210 15.82 12.84 6.33
C LEU A 210 15.68 13.48 4.94
N PRO A 211 16.76 13.86 4.23
CA PRO A 211 16.65 14.44 2.88
C PRO A 211 16.08 13.45 1.86
N SER A 212 16.34 12.15 2.00
CA SER A 212 15.81 11.13 1.09
C SER A 212 14.32 10.92 1.35
N ILE A 213 13.89 10.95 2.62
CA ILE A 213 12.48 10.84 2.98
C ILE A 213 11.68 12.05 2.51
N GLN A 214 12.17 13.27 2.77
CA GLN A 214 11.49 14.51 2.35
C GLN A 214 11.44 14.67 0.84
N GLY A 215 12.47 14.20 0.12
CA GLY A 215 12.53 14.22 -1.33
C GLY A 215 11.80 13.05 -2.02
N ALA A 216 11.14 12.16 -1.27
CA ALA A 216 10.55 10.93 -1.78
C ALA A 216 11.53 10.02 -2.56
N ARG A 217 12.82 10.06 -2.19
CA ARG A 217 13.92 9.28 -2.77
C ARG A 217 14.09 7.99 -1.98
N TRP A 218 13.12 7.08 -2.09
CA TRP A 218 13.04 5.88 -1.25
C TRP A 218 14.16 4.86 -1.53
N GLU A 219 14.58 4.72 -2.77
CA GLU A 219 15.71 3.85 -3.12
C GLU A 219 17.02 4.37 -2.53
N GLU A 220 17.24 5.70 -2.60
CA GLU A 220 18.38 6.35 -1.95
C GLU A 220 18.35 6.13 -0.43
N LEU A 221 17.18 6.25 0.21
CA LEU A 221 17.00 5.92 1.61
C LEU A 221 17.45 4.49 1.94
N VAL A 222 16.98 3.49 1.18
CA VAL A 222 17.35 2.09 1.42
C VAL A 222 18.85 1.87 1.19
N ASN A 223 19.43 2.46 0.15
CA ASN A 223 20.87 2.37 -0.11
C ASN A 223 21.70 2.97 1.04
N ILE A 224 21.33 4.16 1.54
CA ILE A 224 21.97 4.77 2.70
C ILE A 224 21.91 3.83 3.90
N LEU A 225 20.76 3.21 4.18
CA LEU A 225 20.61 2.26 5.29
C LEU A 225 21.52 1.04 5.12
N ILE A 226 21.62 0.48 3.91
CA ILE A 226 22.50 -0.66 3.61
C ILE A 226 23.98 -0.30 3.81
N ASP A 227 24.38 0.89 3.39
CA ASP A 227 25.79 1.30 3.38
C ASP A 227 26.29 1.80 4.73
N THR A 228 25.40 2.39 5.54
CA THR A 228 25.80 3.05 6.80
C THR A 228 25.55 2.21 8.05
N ILE A 229 24.57 1.30 8.03
CA ILE A 229 24.27 0.47 9.21
C ILE A 229 25.23 -0.71 9.25
N PRO A 230 26.07 -0.83 10.30
CA PRO A 230 27.09 -1.86 10.37
C PRO A 230 26.47 -3.26 10.48
N ARG A 231 27.17 -4.24 9.90
CA ARG A 231 26.82 -5.66 9.91
C ARG A 231 27.90 -6.42 10.65
N LYS A 232 27.53 -7.35 11.52
CA LYS A 232 28.50 -8.18 12.25
C LYS A 232 29.03 -9.34 11.42
N ASN A 233 28.31 -9.77 10.39
CA ASN A 233 28.60 -10.96 9.60
C ASN A 233 29.10 -10.61 8.19
N ASP A 234 29.86 -11.54 7.58
CA ASP A 234 30.43 -11.41 6.23
C ASP A 234 29.33 -11.14 5.17
N PRO A 235 29.42 -10.06 4.38
CA PRO A 235 28.50 -9.77 3.27
C PRO A 235 28.39 -10.90 2.24
N ASN A 236 29.39 -11.77 2.16
CA ASN A 236 29.47 -12.86 1.19
C ASN A 236 28.83 -14.16 1.68
N ARG A 237 28.13 -14.18 2.82
CA ARG A 237 27.46 -15.39 3.34
C ARG A 237 26.50 -16.03 2.32
N TYR A 238 26.00 -15.25 1.36
CA TYR A 238 25.07 -15.69 0.31
C TYR A 238 25.66 -15.59 -1.11
N ASN A 239 26.96 -15.34 -1.25
CA ASN A 239 27.65 -15.55 -2.51
C ASN A 239 27.89 -17.06 -2.66
N MET A 240 26.86 -17.78 -3.12
CA MET A 240 26.96 -19.18 -3.56
C MET A 240 27.05 -19.23 -5.08
#